data_AF-A0A3N5L9G2-F1
#
_entry.id   AF-A0A3N5L9G2-F1
#
_cell.length_a   1.000
_cell.length_b   1.000
_cell.length_c   1.000
_cell.angle_alpha   90.00
_cell.angle_beta   90.00
_cell.angle_gamma   90.00
#
_symmetry.space_group_name_H-M   'P 1'
#
loop_
_entity.id
_entity.type
_entity.pdbx_description
1 polymer ?
#
loop_
_entity_poly.entity_id
_entity_poly.type
_entity_poly.pdbx_seq_one_letter_code
_entity_poly.pdbx_strand_id
1 'polypeptide(L)' 'MSRRDGHPLRVLLVDDHEVVRTGLKALLEAQPDISVVGEAGTA' A
#
# COMPACT_ATOMS: atom_id res chain seq x y z
N MET A 1 14.44 -22.48 1.19
CA MET A 1 13.55 -21.41 0.73
C MET A 1 12.92 -20.79 1.96
N SER A 2 13.46 -19.66 2.43
CA SER A 2 13.01 -19.01 3.66
C SER A 2 11.55 -18.58 3.49
N ARG A 3 10.64 -19.19 4.25
CA ARG A 3 9.30 -18.63 4.46
C ARG A 3 9.55 -17.23 5.03
N ARG A 4 9.10 -16.17 4.34
CA ARG A 4 9.16 -14.82 4.91
C ARG A 4 8.13 -14.79 6.03
N ASP A 5 8.60 -14.91 7.25
CA ASP A 5 7.79 -14.95 8.46
C ASP A 5 6.91 -13.69 8.57
N GLY A 6 5.59 -13.88 8.70
CA GLY A 6 4.63 -13.06 9.45
C GLY A 6 4.51 -11.55 9.21
N HIS A 7 5.33 -10.92 8.37
CA HIS A 7 5.33 -9.48 8.20
C HIS A 7 4.53 -9.08 6.96
N PRO A 8 3.56 -8.16 7.09
CA PRO A 8 2.77 -7.71 5.95
C PRO A 8 3.67 -7.05 4.89
N LEU A 9 3.31 -7.24 3.62
CA LEU A 9 3.94 -6.61 2.47
C LEU A 9 3.82 -5.09 2.60
N ARG A 10 4.96 -4.41 2.65
CA ARG A 10 5.03 -2.94 2.79
C ARG A 10 4.95 -2.28 1.42
N VAL A 11 3.97 -1.40 1.24
CA VAL A 11 3.67 -0.73 -0.03
C VAL A 11 3.76 0.79 0.12
N LEU A 12 4.40 1.45 -0.83
CA LEU A 12 4.35 2.90 -1.02
C LEU A 12 3.45 3.18 -2.22
N LEU A 13 2.43 4.02 -2.05
CA LEU A 13 1.56 4.43 -3.15
C LEU A 13 2.08 5.72 -3.77
N VAL A 14 2.28 5.73 -5.08
CA VAL A 14 2.74 6.89 -5.85
C VAL A 14 1.78 7.10 -7.01
N ASP A 15 1.04 8.19 -6.97
CA ASP A 15 0.07 8.57 -8.01
C ASP A 15 -0.15 10.09 -7.98
N ASP A 16 -0.30 10.73 -9.14
CA ASP A 16 -0.57 12.17 -9.25
C ASP A 16 -2.06 12.51 -9.05
N HIS A 17 -2.94 11.50 -8.96
CA HIS A 17 -4.38 11.65 -8.79
C HIS A 17 -4.84 11.15 -7.41
N GLU A 18 -5.34 12.07 -6.58
CA GLU A 18 -5.79 11.80 -5.20
C GLU A 18 -6.90 10.72 -5.12
N VAL A 19 -7.86 10.75 -6.05
CA VAL A 19 -8.98 9.80 -6.08
C VAL A 19 -8.49 8.37 -6.30
N VAL A 20 -7.51 8.19 -7.20
CA VAL A 20 -6.93 6.88 -7.53
C VAL A 20 -6.17 6.34 -6.33
N ARG A 21 -5.32 7.16 -5.71
CA ARG A 21 -4.55 6.78 -4.51
C ARG A 21 -5.44 6.40 -3.34
N THR A 22 -6.51 7.16 -3.09
CA THR A 22 -7.47 6.87 -2.03
C THR A 22 -8.17 5.52 -2.26
N GLY A 23 -8.60 5.25 -3.50
CA GLY A 23 -9.23 3.98 -3.85
C GLY A 23 -8.29 2.78 -3.70
N LEU A 24 -7.05 2.92 -4.20
CA LEU A 24 -6.02 1.89 -4.07
C LEU A 24 -5.66 1.59 -2.62
N LYS A 25 -5.52 2.63 -1.79
CA LYS A 25 -5.26 2.47 -0.36
C LYS A 25 -6.36 1.67 0.32
N ALA A 26 -7.63 2.03 0.10
CA ALA A 26 -8.76 1.31 0.69
C ALA A 26 -8.80 -0.17 0.28
N LEU A 27 -8.52 -0.47 -0.99
CA LEU A 27 -8.47 -1.86 -1.49
C LEU A 27 -7.32 -2.66 -0.88
N LEU A 28 -6.15 -2.04 -0.72
CA LEU A 28 -4.94 -2.69 -0.21
C LEU A 28 -4.99 -2.86 1.31
N GLU A 29 -5.49 -1.89 2.07
CA GLU A 29 -5.66 -1.99 3.53
C GLU A 29 -6.73 -3.01 3.94
N ALA A 30 -7.62 -3.40 3.01
CA ALA A 30 -8.54 -4.52 3.24
C ALA A 30 -7.84 -5.89 3.23
N GLN A 31 -6.60 -5.99 2.75
CA GLN A 31 -5.84 -7.23 2.74
C GLN A 31 -5.00 -7.35 4.02
N PRO A 32 -5.18 -8.42 4.83
CA PRO A 32 -4.52 -8.55 6.14
C PRO A 32 -2.99 -8.75 6.05
N ASP A 33 -2.49 -9.08 4.88
CA ASP A 33 -1.07 -9.30 4.58
C ASP A 33 -0.41 -8.10 3.88
N ILE A 34 -1.09 -6.96 3.77
CA ILE A 34 -0.57 -5.74 3.14
C ILE A 34 -0.62 -4.57 4.10
N SER A 35 0.41 -3.72 4.05
CA SER A 35 0.48 -2.47 4.80
C SER A 35 0.94 -1.33 3.88
N VAL A 36 0.09 -0.33 3.71
CA VAL A 36 0.46 0.94 3.05
C VAL A 36 1.25 1.77 4.05
N VAL A 37 2.55 1.95 3.80
CA VAL A 37 3.47 2.63 4.73
C VAL A 37 3.75 4.08 4.36
N GLY A 38 3.15 4.56 3.26
CA GLY A 38 3.29 5.93 2.80
C GLY A 38 2.55 6.17 1.51
N GLU A 39 2.39 7.46 1.21
CA GLU A 39 1.75 7.98 0.02
C GLU A 39 2.60 9.12 -0.54
N ALA A 40 2.71 9.19 -1.86
CA ALA A 40 3.31 10.28 -2.59
C ALA A 40 2.40 10.70 -3.75
N GLY A 41 2.42 12.00 -4.03
CA GLY A 41 1.78 12.61 -5.20
C GLY A 41 2.55 13.86 -5.63
N THR A 42 1.89 14.72 -6.39
CA THR A 42 2.46 16.03 -6.79
C THR A 42 2.45 17.01 -5.61
N ALA A 43 3.44 17.92 -5.59
CA ALA A 43 3.67 18.92 -4.52
C ALA A 43 2.61 20.02 -4.46
#